data_AF-A0A7J9DIY8-F1
#
_entry.id   AF-A0A7J9DIY8-F1
#
_cell.length_a   1.000
_cell.length_b   1.000
_cell.length_c   1.000
_cell.angle_alpha   90.00
_cell.angle_beta   90.00
_cell.angle_gamma   90.00
#
_symmetry.space_group_name_H-M   'P 1'
#
loop_
_entity.id
_entity.type
_entity.pdbx_description
1 polymer ?
#
loop_
_entity_poly.entity_id
_entity_poly.type
_entity_poly.pdbx_seq_one_letter_code
_entity_poly.pdbx_strand_id
1 'polypeptide(L)'
;MQPPGTDMTGICFRDQLWLNTYPLDRNLVFDYFALSPFYDWTCNNEQLRMRSIHPLDLSQLSKMTGMEYMLSEVMEPHLFVIRKQKRDSAEKVTPMLAYYILDGSIYQAPQLCNVFAARVGRALYYISKAFTTAASKLEKIGYGKYFH
;
A
#
# COMPACT_ATOMS: atom_id res chain seq x y z
N MET A 1 17.74 5.57 -4.90
CA MET A 1 16.63 5.09 -5.76
C MET A 1 16.15 3.76 -5.19
N GLN A 2 14.89 3.67 -4.76
CA GLN A 2 14.30 2.39 -4.34
C GLN A 2 13.94 1.54 -5.57
N PRO A 3 14.15 0.22 -5.54
CA PRO A 3 13.77 -0.66 -6.65
C PRO A 3 12.25 -0.64 -6.88
N PRO A 4 11.78 -0.73 -8.13
CA PRO A 4 10.35 -0.93 -8.41
C PRO A 4 9.88 -2.24 -7.77
N GLY A 5 8.83 -2.17 -6.94
CA GLY A 5 8.19 -3.37 -6.36
C GLY A 5 8.69 -3.81 -4.99
N THR A 6 9.49 -3.00 -4.28
CA THR A 6 9.75 -3.27 -2.85
C THR A 6 8.43 -3.18 -2.08
N ASP A 7 8.06 -4.26 -1.39
CA ASP A 7 6.91 -4.26 -0.50
C ASP A 7 7.18 -3.31 0.68
N MET A 8 6.45 -2.20 0.72
CA MET A 8 6.53 -1.21 1.80
C MET A 8 5.33 -1.29 2.77
N THR A 9 4.54 -2.38 2.72
CA THR A 9 3.40 -2.57 3.64
C THR A 9 3.83 -2.72 5.11
N GLY A 10 5.10 -3.02 5.36
CA GLY A 10 5.67 -3.12 6.71
C GLY A 10 6.11 -1.79 7.35
N ILE A 11 6.04 -0.67 6.63
CA ILE A 11 6.47 0.64 7.12
C ILE A 11 5.32 1.64 7.16
N CYS A 12 5.45 2.65 8.02
CA CYS A 12 4.57 3.82 8.03
C CYS A 12 5.40 5.09 8.05
N PHE A 13 4.83 6.18 7.56
CA PHE A 13 5.45 7.51 7.58
C PHE A 13 4.57 8.49 8.34
N ARG A 14 5.18 9.32 9.18
CA ARG A 14 4.53 10.44 9.86
C ARG A 14 5.54 11.54 10.12
N ASP A 15 5.22 12.76 9.74
CA ASP A 15 5.99 13.95 10.08
C ASP A 15 5.18 14.84 11.02
N GLN A 16 5.51 14.79 12.31
CA GLN A 16 4.81 15.53 13.34
C GLN A 16 5.07 17.04 13.26
N LEU A 17 6.23 17.47 12.76
CA LEU A 17 6.55 18.88 12.62
C LEU A 17 5.68 19.52 11.54
N TRP A 18 5.53 18.84 10.41
CA TRP A 18 4.64 19.29 9.33
C TRP A 18 3.19 19.37 9.82
N LEU A 19 2.69 18.31 10.49
CA LEU A 19 1.32 18.24 11.01
C LEU A 19 1.00 19.29 12.08
N ASN A 20 2.01 19.78 12.81
CA ASN A 20 1.84 20.87 13.77
C ASN A 20 1.83 22.25 13.09
N THR A 21 2.38 22.36 11.88
CA THR A 21 2.57 23.62 11.16
C THR A 21 1.44 23.88 10.17
N TYR A 22 0.95 22.83 9.51
CA TYR A 22 -0.03 22.91 8.42
C TYR A 22 -1.27 22.06 8.71
N PRO A 23 -2.47 22.52 8.31
CA PRO A 23 -3.67 21.71 8.39
C PRO A 23 -3.61 20.53 7.42
N LEU A 24 -4.03 19.36 7.87
CA LEU A 24 -4.18 18.20 7.01
C LEU A 24 -5.57 18.23 6.34
N ASP A 25 -5.67 18.95 5.21
CA ASP A 25 -6.88 19.09 4.41
C ASP A 25 -6.67 18.60 2.95
N ARG A 26 -7.72 18.64 2.11
CA ARG A 26 -7.62 18.22 0.70
C ARG A 26 -6.60 18.99 -0.13
N ASN A 27 -6.26 20.22 0.26
CA ASN A 27 -5.37 21.09 -0.50
C ASN A 27 -3.91 20.74 -0.21
N LEU A 28 -3.59 20.42 1.04
CA LEU A 28 -2.22 20.18 1.49
C LEU A 28 -1.87 18.71 1.69
N VAL A 29 -2.85 17.79 1.74
CA VAL A 29 -2.57 16.35 1.94
C VAL A 29 -1.66 15.76 0.88
N PHE A 30 -1.72 16.24 -0.36
CA PHE A 30 -0.84 15.75 -1.42
C PHE A 30 0.61 16.19 -1.21
N ASP A 31 0.83 17.41 -0.71
CA ASP A 31 2.16 17.90 -0.38
C ASP A 31 2.73 17.16 0.84
N TYR A 32 1.90 16.88 1.84
CA TYR A 32 2.28 16.02 2.96
C TYR A 32 2.67 14.61 2.50
N PHE A 33 1.87 14.00 1.61
CA PHE A 33 2.16 12.70 1.05
C PHE A 33 3.48 12.68 0.25
N ALA A 34 3.81 13.77 -0.44
CA ALA A 34 5.04 13.87 -1.21
C ALA A 34 6.33 13.83 -0.37
N LEU A 35 6.24 14.10 0.94
CA LEU A 35 7.35 13.96 1.88
C LEU A 35 7.65 12.50 2.25
N SER A 36 6.69 11.60 2.00
CA SER A 36 6.79 10.21 2.40
C SER A 36 7.69 9.40 1.45
N PRO A 37 8.28 8.27 1.92
CA PRO A 37 9.03 7.36 1.06
C PRO A 37 8.15 6.68 -0.01
N PHE A 38 6.83 6.83 0.06
CA PHE A 38 5.89 6.27 -0.90
C PHE A 38 5.75 7.13 -2.18
N TYR A 39 6.23 8.37 -2.15
CA TYR A 39 6.16 9.29 -3.27
C TYR A 39 7.27 9.05 -4.28
N ASP A 40 6.89 8.98 -5.55
CA ASP A 40 7.77 8.75 -6.68
C ASP A 40 8.03 10.06 -7.41
N TRP A 41 9.25 10.57 -7.30
CA TRP A 41 9.68 11.84 -7.87
C TRP A 41 9.73 11.84 -9.41
N THR A 42 9.57 10.69 -10.05
CA THR A 42 9.48 10.58 -11.52
C THR A 42 8.04 10.66 -12.03
N CYS A 43 7.05 10.75 -11.14
CA CYS A 43 5.64 10.77 -11.52
C CYS A 43 5.22 12.05 -12.25
N ASN A 44 4.08 11.96 -12.95
CA ASN A 44 3.49 13.08 -13.67
C ASN A 44 3.15 14.26 -12.75
N ASN A 45 2.72 13.98 -11.51
CA ASN A 45 2.39 15.02 -10.53
C ASN A 45 3.60 15.93 -10.22
N GLU A 46 4.80 15.36 -10.14
CA GLU A 46 6.03 16.12 -9.92
C GLU A 46 6.38 16.98 -11.13
N GLN A 47 6.19 16.46 -12.34
CA GLN A 47 6.38 17.26 -13.56
C GLN A 47 5.40 18.44 -13.65
N LEU A 48 4.17 18.29 -13.16
CA LEU A 48 3.22 19.40 -13.05
C LEU A 48 3.67 20.43 -12.01
N ARG A 49 4.10 19.96 -10.82
CA ARG A 49 4.64 20.82 -9.75
C ARG A 49 5.84 21.65 -10.22
N MET A 50 6.77 21.04 -10.97
CA MET A 50 7.92 21.74 -11.58
C MET A 50 7.51 22.83 -12.58
N ARG A 51 6.31 22.75 -13.16
CA ARG A 51 5.75 23.76 -14.07
C ARG A 51 4.82 24.75 -13.36
N SER A 52 4.79 24.73 -12.02
CA SER A 52 3.88 25.52 -11.19
C SER A 52 2.40 25.26 -11.50
N ILE A 53 2.08 24.03 -11.93
CA ILE A 53 0.71 23.56 -12.16
C ILE A 53 0.31 22.71 -10.95
N HIS A 54 -0.97 22.78 -10.56
CA HIS A 54 -1.48 21.97 -9.45
C HIS A 54 -1.26 20.47 -9.73
N PRO A 55 -0.61 19.71 -8.80
CA PRO A 55 -0.15 18.35 -9.07
C PRO A 55 -1.29 17.35 -9.31
N LEU A 56 -2.50 17.65 -8.85
CA LEU A 56 -3.70 16.85 -9.06
C LEU A 56 -4.63 17.39 -10.18
N ASP A 57 -4.15 18.31 -11.03
CA ASP A 57 -4.94 18.84 -12.14
C ASP A 57 -5.19 17.75 -13.21
N LEU A 58 -6.41 17.18 -13.17
CA LEU A 58 -6.82 16.11 -14.07
C LEU A 58 -6.83 16.52 -15.54
N SER A 59 -7.02 17.81 -15.85
CA SER A 59 -7.02 18.33 -17.22
C SER A 59 -5.62 18.27 -17.86
N GLN A 60 -4.58 18.25 -17.03
CA GLN A 60 -3.19 18.13 -17.45
C GLN A 60 -2.72 16.68 -17.36
N LEU A 61 -3.04 15.98 -16.27
CA LEU A 61 -2.70 14.56 -16.11
C LEU A 61 -3.26 13.68 -17.24
N SER A 62 -4.48 13.96 -17.73
CA SER A 62 -5.08 13.22 -18.84
C SER A 62 -4.31 13.31 -20.16
N LYS A 63 -3.46 14.34 -20.33
CA LYS A 63 -2.62 14.56 -21.52
C LYS A 63 -1.24 13.91 -21.39
N MET A 64 -0.93 13.31 -20.25
CA MET A 64 0.35 12.69 -19.95
C MET A 64 0.25 11.16 -20.00
N THR A 65 1.39 10.49 -20.03
CA THR A 65 1.50 9.04 -19.85
C THR A 65 2.59 8.75 -18.83
N GLY A 66 2.46 7.68 -18.07
CA GLY A 66 3.39 7.33 -16.99
C GLY A 66 2.71 7.11 -15.64
N MET A 67 3.51 7.17 -14.57
CA MET A 67 3.02 7.00 -13.21
C MET A 67 2.41 8.30 -12.71
N GLU A 68 1.25 8.20 -12.06
CA GLU A 68 0.59 9.33 -11.42
C GLU A 68 -0.13 8.91 -10.15
N TYR A 69 -0.42 9.90 -9.32
CA TYR A 69 -1.15 9.77 -8.08
C TYR A 69 -2.46 10.57 -8.16
N MET A 70 -3.52 10.02 -7.59
CA MET A 70 -4.84 10.65 -7.50
C MET A 70 -5.32 10.62 -6.05
N LEU A 71 -5.93 11.71 -5.59
CA LEU A 71 -6.69 11.73 -4.35
C LEU A 71 -8.07 11.12 -4.62
N SER A 72 -8.35 9.94 -4.06
CA SER A 72 -9.57 9.18 -4.35
C SER A 72 -10.64 9.31 -3.27
N GLU A 73 -10.26 9.39 -1.99
CA GLU A 73 -11.19 9.54 -0.87
C GLU A 73 -10.71 10.66 0.06
N VAL A 74 -11.67 11.40 0.61
CA VAL A 74 -11.43 12.56 1.47
C VAL A 74 -12.44 12.58 2.61
N MET A 75 -11.97 12.38 3.83
CA MET A 75 -12.71 12.57 5.08
C MET A 75 -11.82 13.37 6.03
N GLU A 76 -11.82 14.69 5.85
CA GLU A 76 -10.96 15.62 6.59
C GLU A 76 -11.29 15.63 8.09
N PRO A 77 -10.29 15.73 8.98
CA PRO A 77 -8.85 15.58 8.74
C PRO A 77 -8.34 14.13 8.87
N HIS A 78 -9.24 13.17 9.08
CA HIS A 78 -8.92 11.85 9.62
C HIS A 78 -8.47 10.83 8.57
N LEU A 79 -9.03 10.86 7.37
CA LEU A 79 -8.75 9.87 6.34
C LEU A 79 -8.65 10.49 4.96
N PHE A 80 -7.58 10.14 4.27
CA PHE A 80 -7.43 10.37 2.84
C PHE A 80 -6.90 9.10 2.18
N VAL A 81 -7.33 8.85 0.95
CA VAL A 81 -6.80 7.75 0.13
C VAL A 81 -6.14 8.33 -1.10
N ILE A 82 -4.86 8.01 -1.28
CA ILE A 82 -4.11 8.33 -2.48
C ILE A 82 -3.90 7.04 -3.28
N ARG A 83 -4.29 7.06 -4.56
CA ARG A 83 -4.11 5.95 -5.48
C ARG A 83 -2.93 6.23 -6.40
N LYS A 84 -1.95 5.32 -6.45
CA LYS A 84 -0.95 5.29 -7.52
C LYS A 84 -1.50 4.48 -8.68
N GLN A 85 -1.39 5.03 -9.88
CA GLN A 85 -1.88 4.43 -11.12
C GLN A 85 -0.91 4.69 -12.27
N LYS A 86 -0.90 3.80 -13.25
CA LYS A 86 -0.18 4.00 -14.51
C LYS A 86 -1.16 4.44 -15.59
N ARG A 87 -0.91 5.57 -16.22
CA ARG A 87 -1.65 6.08 -17.36
C ARG A 87 -0.96 5.69 -18.66
N ASP A 88 -1.66 4.94 -19.50
CA ASP A 88 -1.21 4.56 -20.84
C ASP A 88 -1.79 5.50 -21.92
N SER A 89 -2.98 6.07 -21.69
CA SER A 89 -3.62 7.10 -22.53
C SER A 89 -4.57 7.97 -21.70
N ALA A 90 -5.25 8.95 -22.33
CA ALA A 90 -6.25 9.79 -21.67
C ALA A 90 -7.38 8.97 -21.03
N GLU A 91 -7.79 7.87 -21.66
CA GLU A 91 -8.89 7.00 -21.22
C GLU A 91 -8.40 5.72 -20.52
N LYS A 92 -7.14 5.33 -20.72
CA LYS A 92 -6.59 4.08 -20.19
C LYS A 92 -5.69 4.32 -18.99
N VAL A 93 -6.18 3.89 -17.82
CA VAL A 93 -5.48 3.97 -16.54
C VAL A 93 -5.54 2.62 -15.83
N THR A 94 -4.41 2.16 -15.33
CA THR A 94 -4.28 0.93 -14.55
C THR A 94 -3.97 1.27 -13.08
N PRO A 95 -4.90 1.04 -12.14
CA PRO A 95 -4.62 1.15 -10.70
C PRO A 95 -3.51 0.19 -10.27
N MET A 96 -2.61 0.65 -9.39
CA MET A 96 -1.46 -0.15 -8.95
C MET A 96 -1.39 -0.32 -7.43
N LEU A 97 -1.43 0.79 -6.69
CA LEU A 97 -1.32 0.82 -5.24
C LEU A 97 -2.29 1.86 -4.67
N ALA A 98 -2.67 1.67 -3.41
CA ALA A 98 -3.38 2.66 -2.63
C ALA A 98 -2.60 2.95 -1.35
N TYR A 99 -2.71 4.18 -0.86
CA TYR A 99 -2.09 4.65 0.37
C TYR A 99 -3.16 5.32 1.22
N TYR A 100 -3.22 4.95 2.49
CA TYR A 100 -4.10 5.57 3.48
C TYR A 100 -3.31 6.58 4.27
N ILE A 101 -3.83 7.80 4.39
CA ILE A 101 -3.38 8.79 5.35
C ILE A 101 -4.43 8.80 6.46
N LEU A 102 -4.12 8.13 7.56
CA LEU A 102 -5.00 7.94 8.73
C LEU A 102 -4.46 8.74 9.91
N ASP A 103 -5.20 9.77 10.31
CA ASP A 103 -4.85 10.69 11.40
C ASP A 103 -3.43 11.27 11.28
N GLY A 104 -2.97 11.49 10.04
CA GLY A 104 -1.63 11.98 9.71
C GLY A 104 -0.57 10.90 9.52
N SER A 105 -0.88 9.62 9.74
CA SER A 105 0.05 8.51 9.47
C SER A 105 -0.23 7.90 8.09
N ILE A 106 0.81 7.72 7.29
CA ILE A 106 0.72 7.22 5.91
C ILE A 106 1.11 5.75 5.86
N TYR A 107 0.23 4.93 5.28
CA TYR A 107 0.40 3.49 5.12
C TYR A 107 0.16 3.07 3.67
N GLN A 108 0.96 2.13 3.16
CA GLN A 108 0.63 1.44 1.92
C GLN A 108 -0.45 0.38 2.17
N ALA A 109 -1.52 0.41 1.39
CA ALA A 109 -2.52 -0.64 1.37
C ALA A 109 -1.90 -1.94 0.83
N PRO A 110 -2.07 -3.09 1.51
CA PRO A 110 -1.63 -4.36 0.96
C PRO A 110 -2.44 -4.68 -0.29
N GLN A 111 -1.78 -5.13 -1.36
CA GLN A 111 -2.48 -5.57 -2.55
C GLN A 111 -3.39 -6.76 -2.21
N LEU A 112 -4.60 -6.78 -2.78
CA LEU A 112 -5.59 -7.82 -2.48
C LEU A 112 -5.03 -9.23 -2.69
N CYS A 113 -4.22 -9.44 -3.73
CA CYS A 113 -3.51 -10.69 -4.01
C CYS A 113 -2.56 -11.10 -2.86
N ASN A 114 -1.80 -10.16 -2.30
CA ASN A 114 -0.88 -10.42 -1.19
C ASN A 114 -1.65 -10.79 0.09
N VAL A 115 -2.79 -10.14 0.34
CA VAL A 115 -3.67 -10.48 1.46
C VAL A 115 -4.19 -11.91 1.31
N PHE A 116 -4.67 -12.28 0.12
CA PHE A 116 -5.13 -13.64 -0.16
C PHE A 116 -4.01 -14.66 -0.02
N ALA A 117 -2.84 -14.43 -0.63
CA ALA A 117 -1.68 -15.32 -0.54
C ALA A 117 -1.24 -15.53 0.92
N ALA A 118 -1.18 -14.48 1.73
CA ALA A 118 -0.81 -14.57 3.14
C ALA A 118 -1.85 -15.32 4.00
N ARG A 119 -3.15 -15.20 3.66
CA ARG A 119 -4.23 -15.96 4.34
C ARG A 119 -4.20 -17.43 3.94
N VAL A 120 -4.09 -17.73 2.64
CA VAL A 120 -3.98 -19.10 2.11
C VAL A 120 -2.72 -19.78 2.65
N GLY A 121 -1.58 -19.11 2.64
CA GLY A 121 -0.33 -19.63 3.18
C GLY A 121 -0.42 -19.96 4.67
N ARG A 122 -1.05 -19.09 5.48
CA ARG A 122 -1.30 -19.38 6.91
C ARG A 122 -2.22 -20.58 7.10
N ALA A 123 -3.29 -20.70 6.32
CA ALA A 123 -4.19 -21.85 6.38
C ALA A 123 -3.45 -23.15 6.07
N LEU A 124 -2.66 -23.18 4.98
CA LEU A 124 -1.85 -24.33 4.60
C LEU A 124 -0.83 -24.71 5.69
N TYR A 125 -0.19 -23.72 6.31
CA TYR A 125 0.74 -23.95 7.42
C TYR A 125 0.06 -24.67 8.59
N TYR A 126 -1.10 -24.19 9.03
CA TYR A 126 -1.83 -24.81 10.15
C TYR A 126 -2.36 -26.20 9.81
N ILE A 127 -2.80 -26.42 8.57
CA ILE A 127 -3.21 -27.75 8.09
C ILE A 127 -2.03 -28.72 8.13
N SER A 128 -0.89 -28.33 7.56
CA SER A 128 0.33 -29.14 7.57
C SER A 128 0.77 -29.47 9.00
N LYS A 129 0.82 -28.46 9.88
CA LYS A 129 1.15 -28.63 11.30
C LYS A 129 0.19 -29.58 12.01
N ALA A 130 -1.11 -29.50 11.72
CA ALA A 130 -2.11 -30.40 12.30
C ALA A 130 -1.87 -31.85 11.86
N PHE A 131 -1.60 -32.10 10.57
CA PHE A 131 -1.27 -33.42 10.05
C PHE A 131 0.03 -33.98 10.64
N THR A 132 1.10 -33.20 10.70
CA THR A 132 2.37 -33.61 11.33
C THR A 132 2.18 -33.94 12.82
N THR A 133 1.38 -33.15 13.53
CA THR A 133 1.08 -33.37 14.94
C THR A 133 0.23 -34.64 15.14
N ALA A 134 -0.75 -34.89 14.27
CA ALA A 134 -1.57 -36.11 14.32
C ALA A 134 -0.73 -37.36 14.01
N ALA A 135 0.10 -37.31 12.96
CA ALA A 135 1.01 -38.39 12.59
C ALA A 135 1.97 -38.77 13.73
N SER A 136 2.63 -37.79 14.34
CA SER A 136 3.58 -38.04 15.45
C SER A 136 2.91 -38.62 16.71
N LYS A 137 1.62 -38.34 16.94
CA LYS A 137 0.86 -38.97 18.03
C LYS A 137 0.45 -40.41 17.70
N LEU A 138 0.14 -40.72 16.44
CA LEU A 138 -0.19 -42.08 15.99
C LEU A 138 1.02 -43.02 16.09
N GLU A 139 2.22 -42.56 15.73
CA GLU A 139 3.45 -43.35 15.90
C GLU A 139 3.71 -43.72 17.36
N LYS A 140 3.46 -42.79 18.31
CA LYS A 140 3.59 -43.06 19.74
C LYS A 140 2.58 -44.09 20.28
N ILE A 141 1.40 -44.19 19.67
CA ILE A 141 0.37 -45.18 20.06
C ILE A 141 0.71 -46.57 19.51
N GLY A 142 1.36 -46.66 18.34
CA GLY A 142 1.80 -47.92 17.73
C GLY A 142 2.82 -48.69 18.58
N TYR A 143 3.74 -48.00 19.24
CA TYR A 143 4.72 -48.64 20.14
C TYR A 143 4.13 -49.14 21.46
N GLY A 144 2.96 -48.66 21.88
CA GLY A 144 2.30 -49.08 23.13
C GLY A 144 1.50 -50.38 23.03
N LYS A 145 1.32 -50.96 21.84
CA LYS A 145 0.51 -52.18 21.62
C LYS A 145 1.31 -53.49 21.46
N TYR A 146 2.64 -53.47 21.61
CA TYR A 146 3.50 -54.64 21.45
C TYR A 146 4.08 -55.21 22.76
N PHE A 147 3.53 -54.84 23.91
CA PHE A 147 3.92 -55.44 25.19
C PHE A 147 2.66 -55.83 25.99
N HIS A 148 2.15 -57.04 25.73
CA HIS A 148 1.37 -57.83 26.68
C HIS A 148 1.48 -59.31 26.31
#